data_AF-A0A1C2ITB9-F1
#
_entry.id   AF-A0A1C2ITB9-F1
#
_cell.length_a   1.000
_cell.length_b   1.000
_cell.length_c   1.000
_cell.angle_alpha   90.00
_cell.angle_beta   90.00
_cell.angle_gamma   90.00
#
_symmetry.space_group_name_H-M   'P 1'
#
loop_
_entity.id
_entity.type
_entity.pdbx_description
1 polymer ?
#
loop_
_entity_poly.entity_id
_entity_poly.type
_entity_poly.pdbx_seq_one_letter_code
_entity_poly.pdbx_strand_id
1 'polypeptide(L)'
;MTRKVDPANPWCPLEKHAEIKAQQAAQRVAEQQRRLSAAMHQQKTIDQYAQELSAKSSVWMGADAGCQAFLLGGIQQFQDTIRAVSKTQQSSVENLLSTRDVALEDLRSADAYRRRIVAISDQHALSLKQAAHRAERRLEDDLRNISPTWVFTDR
;
A
#
# COMPACT_ATOMS: atom_id res chain seq x y z
N MET A 1 -12.42 -13.46 7.02
CA MET A 1 -12.96 -14.70 6.41
C MET A 1 -11.95 -15.21 5.39
N THR A 2 -11.12 -16.18 5.77
CA THR A 2 -10.18 -16.87 4.88
C THR A 2 -10.95 -17.94 4.11
N ARG A 3 -11.02 -17.82 2.79
CA ARG A 3 -11.67 -18.80 1.92
C ARG A 3 -10.92 -20.12 2.03
N LYS A 4 -11.62 -21.25 2.17
CA LYS A 4 -10.99 -22.57 1.99
C LYS A 4 -10.56 -22.68 0.52
N VAL A 5 -9.27 -22.59 0.28
CA VAL A 5 -8.68 -22.69 -1.05
C VAL A 5 -8.60 -24.16 -1.40
N ASP A 6 -9.34 -24.56 -2.43
CA ASP A 6 -9.35 -25.93 -2.92
C ASP A 6 -8.01 -26.21 -3.63
N PRO A 7 -7.17 -27.16 -3.15
CA PRO A 7 -5.85 -27.41 -3.74
C PRO A 7 -5.92 -27.90 -5.18
N ALA A 8 -7.08 -28.36 -5.65
CA ALA A 8 -7.32 -28.74 -7.04
C ALA A 8 -7.59 -27.57 -7.99
N ASN A 9 -7.71 -26.33 -7.50
CA ASN A 9 -7.93 -25.16 -8.34
C ASN A 9 -6.63 -24.73 -9.05
N PRO A 10 -6.55 -24.75 -10.39
CA PRO A 10 -5.34 -24.38 -11.13
C PRO A 10 -4.92 -22.91 -10.90
N TRP A 11 -5.82 -22.07 -10.40
CA TRP A 11 -5.57 -20.64 -10.13
C TRP A 11 -5.02 -20.37 -8.71
N CYS A 12 -5.05 -21.35 -7.80
CA CYS A 12 -4.61 -21.20 -6.41
C CYS A 12 -3.18 -20.64 -6.25
N PRO A 13 -2.16 -21.12 -7.01
CA PRO A 13 -0.81 -20.54 -6.94
C PRO A 13 -0.75 -19.07 -7.35
N LEU A 14 -1.55 -18.68 -8.35
CA LEU A 14 -1.62 -17.30 -8.85
C LEU A 14 -2.34 -16.38 -7.86
N GLU A 15 -3.40 -16.85 -7.21
CA GLU A 15 -4.07 -16.11 -6.12
C GLU A 15 -3.11 -15.82 -4.98
N LYS A 16 -2.38 -16.85 -4.52
CA LYS A 16 -1.38 -16.71 -3.46
C LYS A 16 -0.26 -15.74 -3.84
N HIS A 17 0.23 -15.82 -5.08
CA HIS A 17 1.24 -14.89 -5.57
C HIS A 17 0.71 -13.44 -5.60
N ALA A 18 -0.51 -13.24 -6.09
CA ALA A 18 -1.13 -11.92 -6.16
C ALA A 18 -1.39 -11.33 -4.76
N GLU A 19 -1.77 -12.17 -3.80
CA GLU A 19 -1.93 -11.79 -2.39
C GLU A 19 -0.59 -11.36 -1.77
N ILE A 20 0.47 -12.16 -1.95
CA ILE A 20 1.82 -11.82 -1.46
C ILE A 20 2.29 -10.49 -2.09
N LYS A 21 2.08 -10.28 -3.39
CA LYS A 21 2.47 -9.04 -4.07
C LYS A 21 1.73 -7.83 -3.51
N ALA A 22 0.42 -7.94 -3.26
CA ALA A 22 -0.36 -6.87 -2.64
C ALA A 22 0.09 -6.58 -1.20
N GLN A 23 0.37 -7.63 -0.41
CA GLN A 23 0.89 -7.47 0.96
C GLN A 23 2.26 -6.78 0.97
N GLN A 24 3.17 -7.18 0.08
CA GLN A 24 4.50 -6.54 -0.04
C GLN A 24 4.37 -5.07 -0.46
N ALA A 25 3.49 -4.75 -1.40
CA ALA A 25 3.25 -3.36 -1.79
C ALA A 25 2.67 -2.54 -0.61
N ALA A 26 1.75 -3.11 0.17
CA ALA A 26 1.18 -2.45 1.33
C ALA A 26 2.24 -2.19 2.42
N GLN A 27 3.13 -3.15 2.66
CA GLN A 27 4.27 -2.98 3.57
C GLN A 27 5.20 -1.85 3.12
N ARG A 28 5.49 -1.76 1.81
CA ARG A 28 6.29 -0.65 1.25
C ARG A 28 5.63 0.69 1.49
N VAL A 29 4.33 0.83 1.22
CA VAL A 29 3.58 2.07 1.51
C VAL A 29 3.65 2.44 2.99
N ALA A 30 3.42 1.48 3.89
CA ALA A 30 3.49 1.71 5.34
C ALA A 30 4.88 2.16 5.79
N GLU A 31 5.94 1.61 5.20
CA GLU A 31 7.32 2.03 5.45
C GLU A 31 7.60 3.44 4.94
N GLN A 32 7.19 3.77 3.70
CA GLN A 32 7.37 5.11 3.15
C GLN A 32 6.59 6.16 3.97
N GLN A 33 5.37 5.83 4.41
CA GLN A 33 4.57 6.71 5.25
C GLN A 33 5.23 6.97 6.61
N ARG A 34 5.87 5.95 7.21
CA ARG A 34 6.65 6.11 8.46
C ARG A 34 7.86 7.01 8.26
N ARG A 35 8.62 6.82 7.17
CA ARG A 35 9.78 7.66 6.83
C ARG A 35 9.39 9.11 6.61
N LEU A 36 8.31 9.34 5.85
CA LEU A 36 7.77 10.68 5.61
C LEU A 36 7.33 11.35 6.92
N SER A 37 6.60 10.63 7.78
CA SER A 37 6.20 11.13 9.10
C SER A 37 7.39 11.55 9.95
N ALA A 38 8.46 10.74 9.99
CA ALA A 38 9.67 11.06 10.73
C ALA A 38 10.38 12.30 10.15
N ALA A 39 10.51 12.38 8.83
CA ALA A 39 11.14 13.51 8.15
C ALA A 39 10.37 14.82 8.34
N MET A 40 9.04 14.78 8.28
CA MET A 40 8.18 15.94 8.57
C MET A 40 8.29 16.38 10.03
N HIS A 41 8.41 15.43 10.96
CA HIS A 41 8.62 15.75 12.37
C HIS A 41 9.97 16.48 12.57
N GLN A 42 11.04 15.96 11.98
CA GLN A 42 12.36 16.61 12.00
C GLN A 42 12.33 18.01 11.38
N GLN A 43 11.63 18.19 10.26
CA GLN A 43 11.46 19.50 9.63
C GLN A 43 10.79 20.49 10.58
N LYS A 44 9.70 20.09 11.22
CA LYS A 44 9.01 20.93 12.21
C LYS A 44 9.94 21.34 13.36
N THR A 45 10.77 20.42 13.85
CA THR A 45 11.74 20.71 14.91
C THR A 45 12.80 21.71 14.43
N ILE A 46 13.33 21.55 13.21
CA ILE A 46 14.28 22.50 12.62
C ILE A 46 13.65 23.89 12.47
N ASP A 47 12.41 23.96 12.00
CA ASP A 47 11.71 25.23 11.82
C ASP A 47 11.45 25.93 13.15
N GLN A 48 11.11 25.17 14.20
CA GLN A 48 11.01 25.70 15.57
C GLN A 48 12.34 26.27 16.06
N TYR A 49 13.44 25.54 15.91
CA TYR A 49 14.77 26.03 16.28
C TYR A 49 15.18 27.27 15.48
N ALA A 50 14.86 27.31 14.19
CA ALA A 50 15.13 28.47 13.34
C ALA A 50 14.38 29.71 13.83
N GLN A 51 13.10 29.57 14.21
CA GLN A 51 12.28 30.65 14.76
C GLN A 51 12.80 31.14 16.12
N GLU A 52 13.10 30.22 17.04
CA GLU A 52 13.66 30.57 18.35
C GLU A 52 14.99 31.30 18.22
N LEU A 53 15.86 30.83 17.33
CA LEU A 53 17.13 31.48 17.07
C LEU A 53 16.92 32.87 16.47
N SER A 54 16.03 33.01 15.49
CA SER A 54 15.72 34.30 14.89
C SER A 54 15.20 35.30 15.93
N ALA A 55 14.37 34.85 16.87
CA ALA A 55 13.87 35.68 17.95
C ALA A 55 14.95 36.05 18.98
N LYS A 56 15.84 35.11 19.36
CA LYS A 56 16.95 35.40 20.29
C LYS A 56 18.00 36.31 19.66
N SER A 57 18.33 36.07 18.41
CA SER A 57 19.32 36.88 17.68
C SER A 57 18.85 38.31 17.44
N SER A 58 17.55 38.56 17.22
CA SER A 58 17.05 39.93 17.10
C SER A 58 17.17 40.72 18.41
N VAL A 59 17.04 40.07 19.57
CA VAL A 59 17.29 40.68 20.89
C VAL A 59 18.78 41.02 21.06
N TRP A 60 19.68 40.11 20.68
CA TRP A 60 21.13 40.33 20.78
C TRP A 60 21.66 41.38 19.80
N MET A 61 20.99 41.54 18.66
CA MET A 61 21.32 42.55 17.65
C MET A 61 20.56 43.87 17.84
N GLY A 62 19.78 44.01 18.92
CA GLY A 62 19.11 45.26 19.27
C GLY A 62 20.10 46.41 19.49
N ALA A 63 19.65 47.63 19.20
CA ALA A 63 20.48 48.84 19.20
C ALA A 63 21.23 49.11 20.53
N ASP A 64 20.72 48.59 21.65
CA ASP A 64 21.28 48.80 23.00
C ASP A 64 22.26 47.71 23.44
N ALA A 65 22.48 46.65 22.65
CA ALA A 65 23.17 45.45 23.11
C ALA A 65 24.70 45.52 23.08
N GLY A 66 25.32 46.52 22.43
CA GLY A 66 26.77 46.67 22.36
C GLY A 66 27.51 45.43 21.83
N CYS A 67 26.88 44.66 20.93
CA CYS A 67 27.32 43.32 20.56
C CYS A 67 28.68 43.34 19.82
N GLN A 68 29.65 42.55 20.28
CA GLN A 68 30.98 42.46 19.65
C GLN A 68 30.88 41.85 18.24
N ALA A 69 31.62 42.41 17.27
CA ALA A 69 31.52 42.05 15.85
C ALA A 69 31.70 40.55 15.54
N PHE A 70 32.49 39.81 16.33
CA PHE A 70 32.63 38.36 16.15
C PHE A 70 31.37 37.58 16.52
N LEU A 71 30.56 38.06 17.49
CA LEU A 71 29.29 37.45 17.85
C LEU A 71 28.27 37.63 16.71
N LEU A 72 28.27 38.81 16.06
CA LEU A 72 27.43 39.07 14.90
C LEU A 72 27.78 38.14 13.73
N GLY A 73 29.08 37.99 13.43
CA GLY A 73 29.55 37.06 12.38
C GLY A 73 29.18 35.59 12.68
N GLY A 74 29.36 35.15 13.93
CA GLY A 74 29.00 33.80 14.35
C GLY A 74 27.49 33.54 14.28
N ILE A 75 26.66 34.50 14.70
CA ILE A 75 25.19 34.40 14.62
C ILE A 75 24.75 34.32 13.16
N GLN A 76 25.30 35.16 12.28
CA GLN A 76 24.97 35.15 10.85
C GLN A 76 25.31 33.79 10.20
N GLN A 77 26.52 33.27 10.46
CA GLN A 77 26.95 31.98 9.94
C GLN A 77 26.07 30.83 10.45
N PHE A 78 25.66 30.89 11.72
CA PHE A 78 24.76 29.89 12.31
C PHE A 78 23.35 29.95 11.70
N GLN A 79 22.79 31.15 11.49
CA GLN A 79 21.51 31.34 10.80
C GLN A 79 21.55 30.80 9.37
N ASP A 80 22.61 31.07 8.62
CA ASP A 80 22.76 30.58 7.25
C ASP A 80 22.89 29.05 7.20
N THR A 81 23.59 28.47 8.18
CA THR A 81 23.69 27.01 8.34
C THR A 81 22.32 26.39 8.61
N ILE A 82 21.52 26.94 9.54
CA ILE A 82 20.18 26.43 9.81
C ILE A 82 19.28 26.56 8.57
N ARG A 83 19.36 27.67 7.83
CA ARG A 83 18.60 27.85 6.59
C ARG A 83 18.98 26.81 5.53
N ALA A 84 20.27 26.49 5.40
CA ALA A 84 20.75 25.44 4.50
C ALA A 84 20.26 24.05 4.91
N VAL A 85 20.28 23.74 6.22
CA VAL A 85 19.76 22.48 6.77
C VAL A 85 18.25 22.36 6.56
N SER A 86 17.48 23.40 6.85
CA SER A 86 16.02 23.44 6.62
C SER A 86 15.68 23.20 5.14
N LYS A 87 16.40 23.87 4.22
CA LYS A 87 16.21 23.67 2.77
C LYS A 87 16.53 22.23 2.33
N THR A 88 17.60 21.64 2.87
CA THR A 88 17.97 20.25 2.57
C THR A 88 16.93 19.27 3.12
N GLN A 89 16.42 19.54 4.32
CA GLN A 89 15.35 18.73 4.92
C GLN A 89 14.06 18.83 4.11
N GLN A 90 13.69 20.03 3.65
CA GLN A 90 12.52 20.24 2.80
C GLN A 90 12.63 19.43 1.50
N SER A 91 13.77 19.51 0.82
CA SER A 91 14.04 18.70 -0.38
C SER A 91 13.94 17.19 -0.10
N SER A 92 14.41 16.75 1.07
CA SER A 92 14.28 15.36 1.50
C SER A 92 12.82 14.94 1.71
N VAL A 93 11.99 15.81 2.30
CA VAL A 93 10.55 15.58 2.48
C VAL A 93 9.83 15.51 1.12
N GLU A 94 10.15 16.41 0.19
CA GLU A 94 9.60 16.39 -1.17
C GLU A 94 9.95 15.10 -1.92
N ASN A 95 11.19 14.62 -1.79
CA ASN A 95 11.61 13.34 -2.35
C ASN A 95 10.84 12.17 -1.72
N LEU A 96 10.65 12.17 -0.40
CA LEU A 96 9.89 11.14 0.32
C LEU A 96 8.40 11.14 -0.05
N LEU A 97 7.81 12.30 -0.32
CA LEU A 97 6.44 12.42 -0.83
C LEU A 97 6.33 11.73 -2.20
N SER A 98 7.26 12.03 -3.11
CA SER A 98 7.32 11.41 -4.43
C SER A 98 7.46 9.88 -4.34
N THR A 99 8.39 9.37 -3.52
CA THR A 99 8.55 7.92 -3.36
C THR A 99 7.34 7.23 -2.72
N ARG A 100 6.65 7.93 -1.81
CA ARG A 100 5.40 7.45 -1.22
C ARG A 100 4.28 7.36 -2.25
N ASP A 101 4.17 8.34 -3.14
CA ASP A 101 3.14 8.33 -4.18
C ASP A 101 3.37 7.23 -5.23
N VAL A 102 4.63 7.00 -5.61
CA VAL A 102 5.01 5.83 -6.43
C VAL A 102 4.62 4.51 -5.73
N ALA A 103 4.93 4.38 -4.44
CA ALA A 103 4.58 3.18 -3.68
C ALA A 103 3.05 2.97 -3.58
N LEU A 104 2.27 4.05 -3.49
CA LEU A 104 0.81 3.96 -3.51
C LEU A 104 0.26 3.50 -4.85
N GLU A 105 0.84 3.97 -5.96
CA GLU A 105 0.45 3.53 -7.29
C GLU A 105 0.79 2.05 -7.50
N ASP A 106 1.96 1.62 -7.02
CA ASP A 106 2.34 0.20 -6.98
C ASP A 106 1.32 -0.63 -6.19
N LEU A 107 0.88 -0.17 -5.02
CA LEU A 107 -0.13 -0.84 -4.21
C LEU A 107 -1.47 -0.95 -4.96
N ARG A 108 -1.93 0.13 -5.58
CA ARG A 108 -3.17 0.13 -6.38
C ARG A 108 -3.07 -0.88 -7.53
N SER A 109 -1.94 -0.91 -8.22
CA SER A 109 -1.71 -1.86 -9.32
C SER A 109 -1.71 -3.32 -8.84
N ALA A 110 -1.09 -3.58 -7.68
CA ALA A 110 -1.04 -4.92 -7.07
C ALA A 110 -2.42 -5.38 -6.61
N ASP A 111 -3.21 -4.48 -6.01
CA ASP A 111 -4.59 -4.78 -5.61
C ASP A 111 -5.51 -5.01 -6.80
N ALA A 112 -5.37 -4.21 -7.87
CA ALA A 112 -6.12 -4.43 -9.11
C ALA A 112 -5.79 -5.80 -9.72
N TYR A 113 -4.51 -6.17 -9.76
CA TYR A 113 -4.07 -7.49 -10.20
C TYR A 113 -4.67 -8.61 -9.34
N ARG A 114 -4.60 -8.49 -8.01
CA ARG A 114 -5.19 -9.45 -7.07
C ARG A 114 -6.68 -9.64 -7.29
N ARG A 115 -7.45 -8.55 -7.42
CA ARG A 115 -8.90 -8.61 -7.70
C ARG A 115 -9.18 -9.32 -9.02
N ARG A 116 -8.38 -9.06 -10.06
CA ARG A 116 -8.54 -9.71 -11.36
C ARG A 116 -8.31 -11.22 -11.29
N ILE A 117 -7.27 -11.66 -10.58
CA ILE A 117 -6.99 -13.10 -10.41
C ILE A 117 -8.11 -13.79 -9.63
N VAL A 118 -8.60 -13.17 -8.53
CA VAL A 118 -9.73 -13.71 -7.77
C VAL A 118 -10.99 -13.82 -8.63
N ALA A 119 -11.28 -12.81 -9.46
CA ALA A 119 -12.44 -12.85 -10.36
C ALA A 119 -12.35 -13.98 -11.40
N ILE A 120 -11.16 -14.23 -11.97
CA ILE A 120 -10.93 -15.33 -12.91
C ILE A 120 -11.15 -16.68 -12.22
N SER A 121 -10.60 -16.84 -11.02
CA SER A 121 -10.77 -18.06 -10.21
C SER A 121 -12.23 -18.32 -9.86
N ASP A 122 -12.98 -17.27 -9.47
CA ASP A 122 -14.42 -17.33 -9.21
C ASP A 122 -15.23 -17.76 -10.43
N GLN A 123 -14.92 -17.17 -11.59
CA GLN A 123 -15.56 -17.53 -12.85
C GLN A 123 -15.29 -18.99 -13.22
N HIS A 124 -14.05 -19.46 -13.02
CA HIS A 124 -13.68 -20.85 -13.26
C HIS A 124 -14.46 -21.80 -12.34
N ALA A 125 -14.50 -21.52 -11.04
CA ALA A 125 -15.25 -22.31 -10.06
C ALA A 125 -16.75 -22.35 -10.39
N LEU A 126 -17.33 -21.24 -10.85
CA LEU A 126 -18.72 -21.21 -11.31
C LEU A 126 -18.93 -22.10 -12.54
N SER A 127 -18.02 -22.05 -13.52
CA SER A 127 -18.12 -22.88 -14.74
C SER A 127 -18.07 -24.37 -14.43
N LEU A 128 -17.19 -24.79 -13.51
CA LEU A 128 -17.07 -26.17 -13.07
C LEU A 128 -18.35 -26.66 -12.39
N LYS A 129 -18.94 -25.84 -11.51
CA LYS A 129 -20.23 -26.16 -10.87
C LYS A 129 -21.35 -26.31 -11.88
N GLN A 130 -21.40 -25.42 -12.89
CA GLN A 130 -22.40 -25.52 -13.95
C GLN A 130 -22.19 -26.76 -14.82
N ALA A 131 -20.94 -27.15 -15.11
CA ALA A 131 -20.63 -28.36 -15.85
C ALA A 131 -21.02 -29.62 -15.07
N ALA A 132 -20.71 -29.68 -13.78
CA ALA A 132 -21.10 -30.77 -12.89
C ALA A 132 -22.64 -30.92 -12.83
N HIS A 133 -23.37 -29.81 -12.62
CA HIS A 133 -24.84 -29.82 -12.60
C HIS A 133 -25.45 -30.28 -13.92
N ARG A 134 -24.84 -29.93 -15.06
CA ARG A 134 -25.28 -30.41 -16.37
C ARG A 134 -25.00 -31.90 -16.56
N ALA A 135 -23.87 -32.40 -16.06
CA ALA A 135 -23.52 -33.82 -16.11
C ALA A 135 -24.46 -34.66 -15.24
N GLU A 136 -24.78 -34.20 -14.03
CA GLU A 136 -25.75 -34.84 -13.14
C GLU A 136 -27.14 -34.93 -13.79
N ARG A 137 -27.66 -33.82 -14.36
CA ARG A 137 -28.94 -33.86 -15.09
C ARG A 137 -28.95 -34.85 -16.25
N ARG A 138 -27.86 -34.92 -17.03
CA ARG A 138 -27.74 -35.89 -18.12
C ARG A 138 -27.79 -37.32 -17.59
N LEU A 139 -27.09 -37.61 -16.50
CA LEU A 139 -27.13 -38.93 -15.86
C LEU A 139 -28.53 -39.25 -15.33
N GLU A 140 -29.23 -38.28 -14.73
CA GLU A 140 -30.62 -38.46 -14.29
C GLU A 140 -31.57 -38.75 -15.46
N ASP A 141 -31.44 -38.02 -16.57
CA ASP A 141 -32.23 -38.23 -17.78
C ASP A 141 -31.92 -39.61 -18.41
N ASP A 142 -30.64 -39.99 -18.50
CA ASP A 142 -30.20 -41.30 -18.99
C ASP A 142 -30.75 -42.43 -18.11
N LEU A 143 -30.68 -42.30 -16.78
CA LEU A 143 -31.24 -43.29 -15.85
C LEU A 143 -32.76 -43.40 -15.96
N ARG A 144 -33.48 -42.30 -16.17
CA ARG A 144 -34.92 -42.33 -16.44
C ARG A 144 -35.24 -43.06 -17.74
N ASN A 145 -34.43 -42.88 -18.78
CA ASN A 145 -34.62 -43.54 -20.07
C ASN A 145 -34.22 -45.03 -20.07
N ILE A 146 -33.33 -45.44 -19.16
CA ILE A 146 -32.89 -46.85 -19.02
C ILE A 146 -33.82 -47.66 -18.10
N SER A 147 -34.63 -47.01 -17.25
CA SER A 147 -35.59 -47.70 -16.38
C SER A 147 -36.72 -48.33 -17.21
N PRO A 148 -36.77 -49.66 -17.37
CA PRO A 148 -37.83 -50.30 -18.11
C PRO A 148 -39.11 -50.13 -17.31
N THR A 149 -40.20 -49.68 -17.94
CA THR A 149 -41.54 -50.06 -17.49
C THR A 149 -41.59 -51.58 -17.50
N TRP A 150 -41.28 -52.21 -16.37
CA TRP A 150 -41.53 -53.62 -16.14
C TRP A 150 -43.04 -53.78 -16.10
N VAL A 151 -43.64 -53.98 -17.27
CA VAL A 151 -45.00 -54.50 -17.39
C VAL A 151 -44.90 -55.96 -16.94
N PHE A 152 -45.16 -56.20 -15.66
CA PHE A 152 -45.47 -57.54 -15.18
C PHE A 152 -46.75 -57.99 -15.88
N THR A 153 -46.62 -58.77 -16.95
CA THR A 153 -47.73 -59.55 -17.47
C THR A 153 -47.87 -60.78 -16.58
N ASP A 154 -48.83 -60.74 -15.66
CA ASP A 154 -49.30 -61.92 -14.94
C ASP A 154 -49.86 -62.95 -15.93
N ARG A 155 -49.40 -64.19 -15.80
CA ARG A 155 -50.01 -65.39 -16.40
C ARG A 155 -50.14 -66.46 -15.33
#